data_AF-A0A1S2CNX5-F1
#
_entry.id   AF-A0A1S2CNX5-F1
#
_cell.length_a   1.000
_cell.length_b   1.000
_cell.length_c   1.000
_cell.angle_alpha   90.00
_cell.angle_beta   90.00
_cell.angle_gamma   90.00
#
_symmetry.space_group_name_H-M   'P 1'
#
loop_
_entity.id
_entity.type
_entity.pdbx_description
1 polymer ?
#
loop_
_entity_poly.entity_id
_entity_poly.type
_entity_poly.pdbx_seq_one_letter_code
_entity_poly.pdbx_strand_id
1 'polypeptide(L)'
;MTIPANQIVHNNIALQGNKVGYGQLNVAIKPAVGYVNQYANSKTATIVVDEIVVPDFNITQSFKQKWQSWWPEEGWLYTYALQLQSRVDTIKYWKFSFDLPQGAHVTQAWLDSQSSWLKLNKEESVNGKVVLENIAGNVISPNNSIPLDIEIFYLDESLEHEQLANLTIEKVQ
;
A
#
# COMPACT_ATOMS: atom_id res chain seq x y z
N MET A 1 15.07 -8.38 -35.24
CA MET A 1 16.14 -7.81 -34.40
C MET A 1 17.47 -8.26 -34.96
N THR A 2 18.41 -7.33 -35.12
CA THR A 2 19.78 -7.63 -35.57
C THR A 2 20.71 -7.46 -34.38
N ILE A 3 21.57 -8.45 -34.12
CA ILE A 3 22.57 -8.40 -33.05
C ILE A 3 23.94 -8.39 -33.74
N PRO A 4 24.66 -7.26 -33.79
CA PRO A 4 26.00 -7.20 -34.36
C PRO A 4 26.99 -8.05 -33.55
N ALA A 5 28.04 -8.53 -34.21
CA ALA A 5 29.11 -9.27 -33.54
C ALA A 5 29.72 -8.44 -32.40
N ASN A 6 29.97 -9.09 -31.26
CA ASN A 6 30.56 -8.48 -30.06
C ASN A 6 29.76 -7.32 -29.44
N GLN A 7 28.44 -7.28 -29.66
CA GLN A 7 27.56 -6.29 -29.03
C GLN A 7 26.47 -6.94 -28.16
N ILE A 8 26.01 -6.18 -27.18
CA ILE A 8 24.86 -6.53 -26.32
C ILE A 8 23.66 -5.72 -26.82
N VAL A 9 22.55 -6.41 -27.09
CA VAL A 9 21.27 -5.78 -27.46
C VAL A 9 20.25 -6.11 -26.38
N HIS A 10 19.64 -5.08 -25.80
CA HIS A 10 18.54 -5.21 -24.85
C HIS A 10 17.21 -5.14 -25.59
N ASN A 11 16.33 -6.12 -25.34
CA ASN A 11 14.96 -6.08 -25.83
C ASN A 11 14.00 -6.24 -24.65
N ASN A 12 13.19 -5.23 -24.40
CA ASN A 12 12.17 -5.30 -23.35
C ASN A 12 10.93 -5.99 -23.89
N ILE A 13 10.50 -7.06 -23.22
CA ILE A 13 9.28 -7.80 -23.56
C ILE A 13 8.24 -7.44 -22.51
N ALA A 14 7.20 -6.71 -22.90
CA ALA A 14 6.06 -6.43 -22.03
C ALA A 14 5.21 -7.69 -21.88
N LEU A 15 4.83 -7.99 -20.64
CA LEU A 15 4.01 -9.15 -20.29
C LEU A 15 2.77 -8.68 -19.53
N GLN A 16 1.61 -9.24 -19.87
CA GLN A 16 0.36 -9.01 -19.14
C GLN A 16 -0.06 -10.31 -18.46
N GLY A 17 -0.13 -10.30 -17.14
CA GLY A 17 -0.67 -11.39 -16.34
C GLY A 17 -2.18 -11.22 -16.18
N ASN A 18 -2.95 -12.29 -16.43
CA ASN A 18 -4.42 -12.25 -16.36
C ASN A 18 -4.99 -13.03 -15.16
N LYS A 19 -4.18 -13.87 -14.48
CA LYS A 19 -4.57 -14.70 -13.33
C LYS A 19 -3.34 -15.07 -12.48
N VAL A 20 -3.60 -15.49 -11.25
CA VAL A 20 -2.64 -16.14 -10.33
C VAL A 20 -2.11 -17.43 -10.93
N GLY A 21 -0.82 -17.72 -10.75
CA GLY A 21 -0.15 -18.92 -11.21
C GLY A 21 1.29 -18.67 -11.62
N TYR A 22 1.86 -19.59 -12.41
CA TYR A 22 3.18 -19.44 -12.99
C TYR A 22 3.11 -19.44 -14.51
N GLY A 23 3.94 -18.61 -15.14
CA GLY A 23 4.17 -18.58 -16.58
C GLY A 23 5.65 -18.82 -16.89
N GLN A 24 5.94 -19.39 -18.06
CA GLN A 24 7.30 -19.53 -18.54
C GLN A 24 7.43 -18.88 -19.92
N LEU A 25 8.36 -17.95 -20.05
CA LEU A 25 8.77 -17.41 -21.35
C LEU A 25 10.05 -18.12 -21.80
N ASN A 26 9.94 -18.87 -22.89
CA ASN A 26 11.08 -19.53 -23.53
C ASN A 26 11.49 -18.74 -24.77
N VAL A 27 12.71 -18.20 -24.77
CA VAL A 27 13.28 -17.48 -25.90
C VAL A 27 14.42 -18.30 -26.47
N ALA A 28 14.45 -18.49 -27.79
CA ALA A 28 15.52 -19.16 -28.50
C ALA A 28 16.02 -18.31 -29.68
N ILE A 29 17.33 -18.15 -29.81
CA ILE A 29 17.99 -17.42 -30.89
C ILE A 29 18.42 -18.43 -31.96
N LYS A 30 17.92 -18.25 -33.18
CA LYS A 30 18.32 -19.06 -34.34
C LYS A 30 19.19 -18.22 -35.27
N PRO A 31 20.42 -18.67 -35.62
CA PRO A 31 21.23 -17.97 -36.59
C PRO A 31 20.61 -18.07 -37.99
N ALA A 32 20.88 -17.08 -38.84
CA ALA A 32 20.52 -17.12 -40.25
C ALA A 32 21.33 -18.19 -41.00
N VAL A 33 20.85 -18.59 -42.18
CA VAL A 33 21.57 -19.52 -43.07
C VAL A 33 22.99 -19.02 -43.32
N GLY A 34 23.98 -19.89 -43.12
CA GLY A 34 25.41 -19.56 -43.24
C GLY A 34 26.12 -19.28 -41.91
N TYR A 35 25.40 -19.23 -40.79
CA TYR A 35 25.98 -19.03 -39.45
C TYR A 35 25.66 -20.21 -38.52
N VAL A 36 26.64 -20.63 -37.71
CA VAL A 36 26.52 -21.76 -36.77
C VAL A 36 26.48 -21.24 -35.34
N ASN A 37 25.54 -21.74 -34.54
CA ASN A 37 25.52 -21.47 -33.11
C ASN A 37 26.39 -22.50 -32.38
N GLN A 38 27.34 -22.03 -31.57
CA GLN A 38 28.30 -22.90 -30.87
C GLN A 38 27.95 -23.13 -29.39
N TYR A 39 26.88 -22.49 -28.88
CA TYR A 39 26.53 -22.53 -27.45
C TYR A 39 25.01 -22.53 -27.21
N ALA A 40 24.64 -22.57 -25.92
CA ALA A 40 23.26 -22.48 -25.48
C ALA A 40 22.60 -21.20 -26.02
N ASN A 41 21.55 -21.38 -26.80
CA ASN A 41 20.87 -20.34 -27.53
C ASN A 41 19.44 -20.11 -27.05
N SER A 42 19.06 -20.79 -25.98
CA SER A 42 17.75 -20.66 -25.35
C SER A 42 17.88 -20.26 -23.88
N LYS A 43 16.89 -19.48 -23.41
CA LYS A 43 16.72 -19.10 -22.02
C LYS A 43 15.24 -19.21 -21.65
N THR A 44 15.01 -19.62 -20.42
CA THR A 44 13.68 -19.67 -19.81
C THR A 44 13.62 -18.64 -18.70
N ALA A 45 12.60 -17.78 -18.72
CA ALA A 45 12.24 -16.92 -17.61
C ALA A 45 10.95 -17.45 -16.98
N THR A 46 10.96 -17.64 -15.67
CA THR A 46 9.77 -18.00 -14.90
C THR A 46 9.17 -16.73 -14.31
N ILE A 47 7.86 -16.56 -14.50
CA ILE A 47 7.07 -15.48 -13.93
C ILE A 47 6.13 -16.12 -12.92
N VAL A 48 6.11 -15.61 -11.70
CA VAL A 48 5.19 -16.04 -10.65
C VAL A 48 4.23 -14.88 -10.38
N VAL A 49 2.93 -15.17 -10.43
CA VAL A 49 1.86 -14.24 -10.09
C VAL A 49 1.13 -14.85 -8.90
N ASP A 50 1.33 -14.30 -7.72
CA ASP A 50 0.69 -14.78 -6.50
C ASP A 50 -0.66 -14.11 -6.26
N GLU A 51 -1.56 -14.82 -5.57
CA GLU A 51 -2.81 -14.22 -5.09
C GLU A 51 -2.50 -13.24 -3.97
N ILE A 52 -3.07 -12.05 -4.03
CA ILE A 52 -3.07 -11.16 -2.87
C ILE A 52 -3.99 -11.80 -1.84
N VAL A 53 -3.42 -12.56 -0.92
CA VAL A 53 -4.13 -13.03 0.27
C VAL A 53 -4.44 -11.80 1.11
N VAL A 54 -5.64 -11.26 0.95
CA VAL A 54 -6.14 -10.22 1.84
C VAL A 54 -6.38 -10.89 3.20
N PRO A 55 -5.67 -10.48 4.26
CA PRO A 55 -5.87 -11.05 5.59
C PRO A 55 -7.34 -10.92 5.99
N ASP A 56 -7.85 -11.90 6.77
CA ASP A 56 -9.24 -11.85 7.25
C ASP A 56 -9.55 -10.48 7.85
N PHE A 57 -8.70 -10.04 8.78
CA PHE A 57 -8.73 -8.71 9.34
C PHE A 57 -7.76 -7.79 8.61
N ASN A 58 -8.29 -6.79 7.91
CA ASN A 58 -7.48 -5.88 7.12
C ASN A 58 -8.04 -4.46 7.13
N ILE A 59 -7.19 -3.54 6.70
CA ILE A 59 -7.52 -2.14 6.50
C ILE A 59 -7.12 -1.75 5.07
N THR A 60 -8.02 -1.10 4.36
CA THR A 60 -7.75 -0.54 3.04
C THR A 60 -7.89 0.96 3.08
N GLN A 61 -7.20 1.66 2.17
CA GLN A 61 -7.24 3.11 2.07
C GLN A 61 -7.49 3.56 0.63
N SER A 62 -8.09 4.74 0.49
CA SER A 62 -8.13 5.48 -0.77
C SER A 62 -7.99 6.97 -0.49
N PHE A 63 -7.17 7.66 -1.29
CA PHE A 63 -7.10 9.10 -1.27
C PHE A 63 -8.46 9.71 -1.59
N LYS A 64 -8.86 10.74 -0.83
CA LYS A 64 -10.15 11.40 -0.99
C LYS A 64 -9.99 12.80 -1.56
N GLN A 65 -9.20 13.63 -0.89
CA GLN A 65 -8.95 15.02 -1.28
C GLN A 65 -7.75 15.58 -0.52
N LYS A 66 -7.22 16.70 -1.02
CA LYS A 66 -6.24 17.52 -0.32
C LYS A 66 -6.53 19.00 -0.52
N TRP A 67 -6.15 19.83 0.44
CA TRP A 67 -6.31 21.28 0.36
C TRP A 67 -5.23 21.98 1.18
N GLN A 68 -4.89 23.21 0.79
CA GLN A 68 -3.86 24.00 1.46
C GLN A 68 -4.42 24.73 2.67
N SER A 69 -3.82 24.52 3.84
CA SER A 69 -4.15 25.22 5.08
C SER A 69 -3.27 26.43 5.26
N TRP A 70 -3.88 27.56 5.60
CA TRP A 70 -3.19 28.82 5.93
C TRP A 70 -3.41 29.22 7.40
N TRP A 71 -4.28 28.49 8.11
CA TRP A 71 -4.58 28.63 9.53
C TRP A 71 -5.22 27.33 10.05
N PRO A 72 -4.87 26.80 11.24
CA PRO A 72 -4.03 27.41 12.28
C PRO A 72 -2.53 27.41 11.95
N GLU A 73 -2.13 26.61 10.97
CA GLU A 73 -0.75 26.51 10.48
C GLU A 73 -0.73 26.38 8.96
N GLU A 74 0.39 26.82 8.37
CA GLU A 74 0.62 26.77 6.92
C GLU A 74 1.11 25.39 6.51
N GLY A 75 0.40 24.75 5.59
CA GLY A 75 0.75 23.45 5.05
C GLY A 75 -0.39 22.86 4.25
N TRP A 76 -0.54 21.54 4.27
CA TRP A 76 -1.49 20.81 3.45
C TRP A 76 -2.24 19.77 4.26
N LEU A 77 -3.54 19.72 4.08
CA LEU A 77 -4.41 18.73 4.72
C LEU A 77 -4.87 17.72 3.70
N TYR A 78 -4.65 16.45 4.02
CA TYR A 78 -4.99 15.30 3.19
C TYR A 78 -6.04 14.47 3.91
N THR A 79 -7.12 14.13 3.21
CA THR A 79 -8.15 13.22 3.70
C THR A 79 -8.04 11.87 3.01
N TYR A 80 -8.03 10.80 3.80
CA TYR A 80 -8.02 9.42 3.33
C TYR A 80 -9.28 8.72 3.82
N ALA A 81 -9.95 8.00 2.93
CA ALA A 81 -11.04 7.11 3.32
C ALA A 81 -10.44 5.73 3.64
N LEU A 82 -10.57 5.31 4.90
CA LEU A 82 -10.17 4.00 5.38
C LEU A 82 -11.40 3.09 5.47
N GLN A 83 -11.19 1.80 5.21
CA GLN A 83 -12.18 0.75 5.42
C GLN A 83 -11.54 -0.35 6.25
N LEU A 84 -12.06 -0.55 7.46
CA LEU A 84 -11.60 -1.58 8.37
C LEU A 84 -12.59 -2.74 8.30
N GLN A 85 -12.12 -3.95 8.01
CA GLN A 85 -13.00 -5.08 7.76
C GLN A 85 -12.44 -6.39 8.32
N SER A 86 -13.34 -7.26 8.77
CA SER A 86 -13.08 -8.68 9.05
C SER A 86 -14.11 -9.53 8.33
N ARG A 87 -13.71 -10.66 7.73
CA ARG A 87 -14.61 -11.56 7.00
C ARG A 87 -15.17 -12.65 7.91
N VAL A 88 -14.43 -13.03 8.95
CA VAL A 88 -14.70 -14.20 9.79
C VAL A 88 -14.99 -13.80 11.23
N ASP A 89 -14.20 -12.91 11.81
CA ASP A 89 -14.24 -12.63 13.25
C ASP A 89 -15.00 -11.36 13.59
N THR A 90 -15.68 -11.37 14.74
CA THR A 90 -16.12 -10.13 15.39
C THR A 90 -14.96 -9.55 16.20
N ILE A 91 -14.50 -8.35 15.85
CA ILE A 91 -13.35 -7.69 16.48
C ILE A 91 -13.82 -6.45 17.22
N LYS A 92 -13.81 -6.54 18.54
CA LYS A 92 -14.21 -5.45 19.44
C LYS A 92 -13.05 -4.49 19.71
N TYR A 93 -11.88 -5.02 20.02
CA TYR A 93 -10.70 -4.24 20.36
C TYR A 93 -9.68 -4.35 19.25
N TRP A 94 -9.34 -3.21 18.67
CA TRP A 94 -8.44 -3.12 17.55
C TRP A 94 -7.69 -1.80 17.60
N LYS A 95 -6.54 -1.79 16.94
CA LYS A 95 -5.77 -0.57 16.65
C LYS A 95 -5.21 -0.65 15.24
N PHE A 96 -5.03 0.51 14.62
CA PHE A 96 -4.32 0.61 13.35
C PHE A 96 -3.15 1.58 13.50
N SER A 97 -2.16 1.39 12.64
CA SER A 97 -0.97 2.23 12.63
C SER A 97 -0.49 2.52 11.23
N PHE A 98 0.20 3.63 11.09
CA PHE A 98 0.83 4.08 9.85
C PHE A 98 1.98 5.02 10.21
N ASP A 99 2.86 5.27 9.25
CA ASP A 99 3.99 6.15 9.43
C ASP A 99 3.74 7.51 8.78
N LEU A 100 4.18 8.55 9.46
CA LEU A 100 4.17 9.93 8.99
C LEU A 100 5.60 10.47 8.88
N PRO A 101 5.88 11.29 7.85
CA PRO A 101 7.14 12.01 7.77
C PRO A 101 7.27 13.04 8.89
N GLN A 102 8.49 13.54 9.10
CA GLN A 102 8.75 14.55 10.12
C GLN A 102 7.89 15.81 9.90
N GLY A 103 7.24 16.28 10.98
CA GLY A 103 6.39 17.47 10.96
C GLY A 103 4.93 17.20 10.55
N ALA A 104 4.64 16.06 9.93
CA ALA A 104 3.28 15.65 9.65
C ALA A 104 2.61 15.06 10.91
N HIS A 105 1.31 15.25 11.02
CA HIS A 105 0.54 14.76 12.16
C HIS A 105 -0.95 14.61 11.84
N VAL A 106 -1.64 13.77 12.62
CA VAL A 106 -3.11 13.69 12.59
C VAL A 106 -3.69 14.97 13.17
N THR A 107 -4.67 15.59 12.51
CA THR A 107 -5.20 16.87 13.00
C THR A 107 -5.91 16.71 14.34
N GLN A 108 -5.70 17.66 15.25
CA GLN A 108 -6.36 17.62 16.56
C GLN A 108 -7.88 17.73 16.43
N ALA A 109 -8.37 18.57 15.51
CA ALA A 109 -9.80 18.70 15.23
C ALA A 109 -10.44 17.37 14.81
N TRP A 110 -9.73 16.58 14.00
CA TRP A 110 -10.20 15.25 13.63
C TRP A 110 -10.17 14.29 14.82
N LEU A 111 -9.09 14.25 15.60
CA LEU A 111 -9.00 13.42 16.80
C LEU A 111 -10.14 13.70 17.78
N ASP A 112 -10.44 14.98 18.01
CA ASP A 112 -11.51 15.41 18.89
C ASP A 112 -12.88 14.94 18.38
N SER A 113 -13.10 14.97 17.06
CA SER A 113 -14.34 14.48 16.44
C SER A 113 -14.58 12.98 16.62
N GLN A 114 -13.50 12.18 16.76
CA GLN A 114 -13.57 10.72 16.93
C GLN A 114 -13.36 10.26 18.39
N SER A 115 -13.12 11.20 19.30
CA SER A 115 -12.72 10.94 20.70
C SER A 115 -13.69 10.09 21.53
N SER A 116 -14.95 9.97 21.10
CA SER A 116 -15.95 9.12 21.76
C SER A 116 -15.67 7.62 21.63
N TRP A 117 -14.85 7.22 20.66
CA TRP A 117 -14.60 5.81 20.35
C TRP A 117 -13.18 5.49 19.88
N LEU A 118 -12.39 6.49 19.48
CA LEU A 118 -11.02 6.32 19.02
C LEU A 118 -10.06 7.21 19.82
N LYS A 119 -8.89 6.68 20.20
CA LYS A 119 -7.82 7.46 20.86
C LYS A 119 -6.49 7.32 20.13
N LEU A 120 -5.68 8.37 20.18
CA LEU A 120 -4.25 8.31 19.85
C LEU A 120 -3.49 7.65 21.01
N ASN A 121 -2.86 6.51 20.76
CA ASN A 121 -2.01 5.83 21.73
C ASN A 121 -0.63 6.51 21.74
N LYS A 122 -0.43 7.44 22.68
CA LYS A 122 0.80 8.25 22.79
C LYS A 122 2.05 7.46 23.15
N GLU A 123 1.90 6.30 23.80
CA GLU A 123 3.04 5.47 24.20
C GLU A 123 3.61 4.70 23.00
N GLU A 124 2.74 4.25 22.10
CA GLU A 124 3.16 3.54 20.88
C GLU A 124 3.39 4.46 19.67
N SER A 125 2.85 5.68 19.71
CA SER A 125 3.03 6.68 18.64
C SER A 125 4.35 7.43 18.80
N VAL A 126 5.44 6.77 18.45
CA VAL A 126 6.81 7.28 18.58
C VAL A 126 7.55 7.27 17.24
N ASN A 127 8.48 8.21 17.06
CA ASN A 127 9.39 8.27 15.90
C ASN A 127 8.69 8.26 14.53
N GLY A 128 7.60 9.03 14.39
CA GLY A 128 6.83 9.13 13.14
C GLY A 128 5.75 8.06 12.98
N LYS A 129 5.78 6.99 13.79
CA LYS A 129 4.68 6.03 13.85
C LYS A 129 3.49 6.67 14.56
N VAL A 130 2.30 6.50 13.99
CA VAL A 130 1.02 6.87 14.60
C VAL A 130 0.23 5.61 14.90
N VAL A 131 -0.33 5.51 16.10
CA VAL A 131 -1.17 4.38 16.54
C VAL A 131 -2.49 4.89 17.07
N LEU A 132 -3.58 4.49 16.42
CA LEU A 132 -4.95 4.84 16.82
C LEU A 132 -5.68 3.57 17.29
N GLU A 133 -6.26 3.64 18.48
CA GLU A 133 -6.86 2.50 19.18
C GLU A 133 -8.34 2.73 19.43
N ASN A 134 -9.16 1.72 19.12
CA ASN A 134 -10.57 1.71 19.45
C ASN A 134 -10.78 1.50 20.96
N ILE A 135 -11.43 2.45 21.61
CA ILE A 135 -11.70 2.42 23.05
C ILE A 135 -13.13 2.01 23.40
N ALA A 136 -14.08 2.22 22.48
CA ALA A 136 -15.50 1.94 22.74
C ALA A 136 -16.28 1.84 21.43
N GLY A 137 -17.29 0.97 21.37
CA GLY A 137 -18.12 0.85 20.17
C GLY A 137 -17.34 0.34 18.95
N ASN A 138 -17.84 0.66 17.75
CA ASN A 138 -17.20 0.36 16.45
C ASN A 138 -16.61 -1.06 16.37
N VAL A 139 -17.44 -2.03 16.73
CA VAL A 139 -17.14 -3.46 16.62
C VAL A 139 -17.19 -3.86 15.16
N ILE A 140 -16.07 -4.37 14.65
CA ILE A 140 -15.99 -4.87 13.28
C ILE A 140 -16.65 -6.25 13.29
N SER A 141 -17.81 -6.35 12.66
CA SER A 141 -18.51 -7.63 12.53
C SER A 141 -18.15 -8.30 11.21
N PRO A 142 -18.26 -9.64 11.12
CA PRO A 142 -18.01 -10.36 9.88
C PRO A 142 -18.77 -9.77 8.69
N ASN A 143 -18.06 -9.47 7.61
CA ASN A 143 -18.56 -8.89 6.37
C ASN A 143 -19.17 -7.48 6.51
N ASN A 144 -18.93 -6.81 7.64
CA ASN A 144 -19.24 -5.39 7.82
C ASN A 144 -17.94 -4.59 7.90
N SER A 145 -17.87 -3.53 7.11
CA SER A 145 -16.76 -2.60 7.13
C SER A 145 -17.09 -1.39 7.98
N ILE A 146 -16.10 -0.89 8.71
CA ILE A 146 -16.17 0.39 9.39
C ILE A 146 -15.50 1.43 8.47
N PRO A 147 -16.29 2.38 7.92
CA PRO A 147 -15.73 3.50 7.20
C PRO A 147 -15.12 4.50 8.19
N LEU A 148 -13.89 4.94 7.92
CA LEU A 148 -13.22 5.96 8.71
C LEU A 148 -12.48 6.91 7.77
N ASP A 149 -12.96 8.13 7.64
CA ASP A 149 -12.16 9.18 7.01
C ASP A 149 -11.16 9.70 8.03
N ILE A 150 -9.87 9.77 7.69
CA ILE A 150 -8.82 10.38 8.51
C ILE A 150 -8.24 11.60 7.83
N GLU A 151 -7.90 12.63 8.61
CA GLU A 151 -7.28 13.86 8.13
C GLU A 151 -5.87 14.03 8.72
N ILE A 152 -4.89 14.21 7.83
CA ILE A 152 -3.48 14.36 8.17
C ILE A 152 -2.97 15.68 7.62
N PHE A 153 -2.24 16.41 8.46
CA PHE A 153 -1.48 17.59 8.09
C PHE A 153 -0.06 17.21 7.62
N TYR A 154 0.38 17.82 6.52
CA TYR A 154 1.73 17.75 5.96
C TYR A 154 2.28 19.16 5.74
N LEU A 155 3.60 19.31 5.84
CA LEU A 155 4.27 20.60 5.60
C LEU A 155 4.26 21.01 4.12
N ASP A 156 4.23 20.04 3.21
CA ASP A 156 4.35 20.23 1.78
C ASP A 156 3.35 19.40 0.96
N GLU A 157 3.14 19.81 -0.27
CA GLU A 157 2.34 19.06 -1.24
C GLU A 157 3.19 18.00 -1.92
N SER A 158 2.78 16.73 -1.86
CA SER A 158 3.44 15.64 -2.56
C SER A 158 2.44 14.58 -2.98
N LEU A 159 2.67 13.96 -4.14
CA LEU A 159 1.91 12.78 -4.57
C LEU A 159 2.17 11.57 -3.65
N GLU A 160 3.34 11.50 -3.02
CA GLU A 160 3.65 10.45 -2.05
C GLU A 160 2.74 10.53 -0.81
N HIS A 161 2.25 11.72 -0.47
CA HIS A 161 1.28 11.92 0.60
C HIS A 161 -0.13 11.47 0.20
N GLU A 162 -0.41 11.07 -1.04
CA GLU A 162 -1.74 10.53 -1.39
C GLU A 162 -1.95 9.09 -0.89
N GLN A 163 -0.94 8.49 -0.23
CA GLN A 163 -1.04 7.18 0.41
C GLN A 163 -0.37 7.19 1.79
N LEU A 164 -1.07 6.68 2.81
CA LEU A 164 -0.47 6.44 4.12
C LEU A 164 0.55 5.30 4.04
N ALA A 165 1.77 5.58 4.47
CA ALA A 165 2.85 4.61 4.51
C ALA A 165 2.66 3.59 5.64
N ASN A 166 3.02 2.33 5.38
CA ASN A 166 3.03 1.25 6.37
C ASN A 166 1.71 1.08 7.15
N LEU A 167 0.59 1.32 6.47
CA LEU A 167 -0.75 1.16 7.05
C LEU A 167 -1.01 -0.30 7.44
N THR A 168 -1.28 -0.53 8.72
CA THR A 168 -1.49 -1.86 9.32
C THR A 168 -2.62 -1.81 10.33
N ILE A 169 -3.26 -2.96 10.57
CA ILE A 169 -4.31 -3.11 11.58
C ILE A 169 -4.10 -4.39 12.37
N GLU A 170 -4.38 -4.35 13.67
CA GLU A 170 -4.21 -5.49 14.57
C GLU A 170 -5.26 -5.54 15.67
N LYS A 171 -5.51 -6.76 16.16
CA LYS A 171 -6.43 -7.01 17.28
C LYS A 171 -5.70 -6.64 18.58
N VAL A 172 -6.38 -5.96 19.48
CA VAL A 172 -5.87 -5.73 20.84
C VAL A 172 -6.39 -6.87 21.71
N GLN A 173 -5.49 -7.58 22.38
CA GLN A 173 -5.82 -8.69 23.28
C GLN A 173 -6.26 -8.19 24.65
#